data_AF-A0A523T7Q2-F1
#
_entry.id   AF-A0A523T7Q2-F1
#
_cell.length_a   1.000
_cell.length_b   1.000
_cell.length_c   1.000
_cell.angle_alpha   90.00
_cell.angle_beta   90.00
_cell.angle_gamma   90.00
#
_symmetry.space_group_name_H-M   'P 1'
#
loop_
_entity.id
_entity.type
_entity.pdbx_description
1 polymer ?
#
loop_
_entity_poly.entity_id
_entity_poly.type
_entity_poly.pdbx_seq_one_letter_code
_entity_poly.pdbx_strand_id
1 'polypeptide(L)'
;MKKIVAVMTLMFVLSFIVSSTNAIESRLIWTFYWEGLDIQIYAPYQAYPNDTMTIRIRVEAREELQDVTVRLRLYGSKSQGYLGWFNSFYALQNVDLSHGVVEDQYFEVDITDDVDPGLVYSQTSCSWKVQRGSSRQDQLNDGVFRVTYLRNKPYEDLQVTYNQLLADYNSLLSSYNNLQTNYDSLNSTYHTLLSDHSPLQASFNELKSKYEFGGEMANALNLMYVFIETTVIFSATTIYFLLRKQKLKKQT
;
A
#
# COMPACT_ATOMS: atom_id res chain seq x y z
N MET A 1 -5.23 -14.37 -13.06
CA MET A 1 -5.09 -14.34 -11.58
C MET A 1 -3.77 -14.92 -11.07
N LYS A 2 -3.33 -16.12 -11.49
CA LYS A 2 -2.05 -16.73 -11.01
C LYS A 2 -0.78 -15.90 -11.30
N LYS A 3 -0.74 -15.13 -12.40
CA LYS A 3 0.41 -14.28 -12.75
C LYS A 3 0.50 -12.97 -11.95
N ILE A 4 -0.61 -12.46 -11.41
CA ILE A 4 -0.64 -11.19 -10.67
C ILE A 4 -0.23 -11.41 -9.21
N VAL A 5 -0.65 -12.53 -8.61
CA VAL A 5 -0.23 -12.94 -7.26
C VAL A 5 1.28 -13.18 -7.20
N ALA A 6 1.87 -13.75 -8.26
CA ALA A 6 3.32 -13.99 -8.32
C ALA A 6 4.17 -12.70 -8.40
N VAL A 7 3.63 -11.60 -8.95
CA VAL A 7 4.35 -10.31 -9.04
C VAL A 7 4.29 -9.56 -7.70
N MET A 8 3.15 -9.63 -6.99
CA MET A 8 3.02 -9.03 -5.65
C MET A 8 3.87 -9.77 -4.60
N THR A 9 3.94 -11.11 -4.65
CA THR A 9 4.82 -11.86 -3.76
C THR A 9 6.31 -11.61 -4.07
N LEU A 10 6.68 -11.39 -5.33
CA LEU A 10 8.06 -11.06 -5.71
C LEU A 10 8.45 -9.63 -5.25
N MET A 11 7.55 -8.64 -5.34
CA MET A 11 7.79 -7.29 -4.81
C MET A 11 7.90 -7.27 -3.28
N PHE A 12 7.10 -8.08 -2.59
CA PHE A 12 7.21 -8.25 -1.14
C PHE A 12 8.53 -8.93 -0.75
N VAL A 13 9.03 -9.90 -1.52
CA VAL A 13 10.33 -10.53 -1.23
C VAL A 13 11.49 -9.59 -1.57
N LEU A 14 11.39 -8.74 -2.60
CA LEU A 14 12.43 -7.74 -2.90
C LEU A 14 12.51 -6.61 -1.86
N SER A 15 11.41 -6.25 -1.19
CA SER A 15 11.45 -5.24 -0.10
C SER A 15 12.13 -5.76 1.17
N PHE A 16 12.25 -7.08 1.35
CA PHE A 16 12.96 -7.69 2.50
C PHE A 16 14.43 -8.03 2.21
N ILE A 17 14.91 -7.91 0.97
CA ILE A 17 16.32 -8.23 0.61
C ILE A 17 17.23 -6.99 0.64
N VAL A 18 16.70 -5.77 0.80
CA VAL A 18 17.52 -4.59 1.07
C VAL A 18 17.74 -4.44 2.57
N SER A 19 18.45 -5.39 3.16
CA SER A 19 18.98 -5.27 4.52
C SER A 19 20.34 -5.94 4.58
N SER A 20 21.35 -5.25 4.06
CA SER A 20 22.70 -5.26 4.62
C SER A 20 23.56 -4.21 3.90
N THR A 21 24.22 -3.39 4.72
CA THR A 21 25.35 -2.53 4.37
C THR A 21 25.08 -1.38 3.40
N ASN A 22 24.19 -0.44 3.76
CA ASN A 22 24.60 0.94 3.55
C ASN A 22 25.76 1.15 4.54
N ALA A 23 27.00 1.18 4.07
CA ALA A 23 28.10 1.71 4.87
C ALA A 23 27.64 3.11 5.28
N ILE A 24 27.23 3.28 6.54
CA ILE A 24 26.61 4.53 6.98
C ILE A 24 27.66 5.60 6.79
N GLU A 25 27.43 6.53 5.85
CA GLU A 25 28.45 7.52 5.47
C GLU A 25 28.90 8.29 6.71
N SER A 26 30.12 8.00 7.15
CA SER A 26 30.73 8.67 8.29
C SER A 26 31.20 10.05 7.83
N ARG A 27 30.80 11.10 8.54
CA ARG A 27 31.22 12.49 8.27
C ARG A 27 32.10 13.00 9.40
N LEU A 28 33.00 13.94 9.10
CA LEU A 28 33.73 14.67 10.13
C LEU A 28 32.73 15.51 10.94
N ILE A 29 32.61 15.23 12.25
CA ILE A 29 31.66 15.90 13.15
C ILE A 29 32.33 16.88 14.11
N TRP A 30 33.62 16.67 14.39
CA TRP A 30 34.39 17.55 15.26
C TRP A 30 35.87 17.47 14.91
N THR A 31 36.51 18.62 14.96
CA THR A 31 37.96 18.75 14.84
C THR A 31 38.48 19.66 15.93
N PHE A 32 39.67 19.35 16.42
CA PHE A 32 40.37 20.14 17.40
C PHE A 32 41.85 20.13 17.07
N TYR A 33 42.45 21.32 17.04
CA TYR A 33 43.89 21.46 16.86
C TYR A 33 44.41 22.55 17.80
N TRP A 34 45.24 22.15 18.76
CA TRP A 34 45.90 23.07 19.67
C TRP A 34 47.16 22.45 20.28
N GLU A 35 48.23 23.24 20.39
CA GLU A 35 49.49 22.86 21.07
C GLU A 35 49.95 21.42 20.83
N GLY A 36 50.07 21.05 19.55
CA GLY A 36 50.61 19.77 19.12
C GLY A 36 49.60 18.62 19.07
N LEU A 37 48.37 18.77 19.59
CA LEU A 37 47.35 17.72 19.50
C LEU A 37 46.34 18.06 18.39
N ASP A 38 46.18 17.15 17.42
CA ASP A 38 45.16 17.22 16.36
C ASP A 38 44.19 16.04 16.53
N ILE A 39 42.89 16.33 16.66
CA ILE A 39 41.84 15.32 16.80
C ILE A 39 40.80 15.54 15.70
N GLN A 40 40.40 14.44 15.07
CA GLN A 40 39.31 14.39 14.10
C GLN A 40 38.36 13.24 14.48
N ILE A 41 37.07 13.57 14.65
CA ILE A 41 36.04 12.59 15.01
C ILE A 41 35.05 12.49 13.86
N TYR A 42 34.76 11.25 13.47
CA TYR A 42 33.81 10.93 12.42
C TYR A 42 32.69 10.06 12.96
N ALA A 43 31.46 10.35 12.55
CA ALA A 43 30.28 9.57 12.91
C ALA A 43 29.25 9.56 11.78
N PRO A 44 28.38 8.54 11.74
CA PRO A 44 27.27 8.50 10.80
C PRO A 44 26.31 9.69 10.95
N TYR A 45 25.69 10.11 9.84
CA TYR A 45 24.66 11.16 9.86
C TYR A 45 23.38 10.72 10.59
N GLN A 46 22.99 9.47 10.40
CA GLN A 46 21.78 8.87 10.93
C GLN A 46 22.10 7.50 11.53
N ALA A 47 21.39 7.17 12.60
CA ALA A 47 21.35 5.83 13.17
C ALA A 47 19.93 5.55 13.68
N TYR A 48 19.70 4.39 14.26
CA TYR A 48 18.41 3.99 14.81
C TYR A 48 18.58 3.51 16.26
N PRO A 49 17.55 3.65 17.11
CA PRO A 49 17.49 2.89 18.35
C PRO A 49 17.54 1.38 18.07
N ASN A 50 18.11 0.61 19.01
CA ASN A 50 18.36 -0.82 18.86
C ASN A 50 19.29 -1.18 17.67
N ASP A 51 20.26 -0.32 17.39
CA ASP A 51 21.28 -0.51 16.35
C ASP A 51 22.66 -0.12 16.90
N THR A 52 23.72 -0.53 16.21
CA THR A 52 25.10 -0.21 16.58
C THR A 52 25.65 0.81 15.59
N MET A 53 26.12 1.95 16.11
CA MET A 53 26.82 2.95 15.29
C MET A 53 28.33 2.89 15.51
N THR A 54 29.11 3.12 14.46
CA THR A 54 30.57 3.19 14.53
C THR A 54 31.05 4.64 14.54
N ILE A 55 31.87 5.01 15.52
CA ILE A 55 32.56 6.30 15.59
C ILE A 55 34.04 6.07 15.31
N ARG A 56 34.61 6.81 14.35
CA ARG A 56 36.05 6.80 14.07
C ARG A 56 36.70 8.02 14.71
N ILE A 57 37.82 7.82 15.38
CA ILE A 57 38.58 8.88 16.04
C ILE A 57 40.02 8.78 15.60
N ARG A 58 40.49 9.84 14.95
CA ARG A 58 41.88 10.02 14.56
C ARG A 58 42.52 11.04 15.48
N VAL A 59 43.60 10.67 16.14
CA VAL A 59 44.43 11.53 16.99
C VAL A 59 45.83 11.56 16.40
N GLU A 60 46.33 12.75 16.09
CA GLU A 60 47.68 12.97 15.56
C GLU A 60 48.46 13.86 16.53
N ALA A 61 49.66 13.40 16.90
CA ALA A 61 50.61 14.18 17.67
C ALA A 61 51.55 14.92 16.73
N ARG A 62 51.47 16.25 16.69
CA ARG A 62 52.38 17.13 15.94
C ARG A 62 53.55 17.61 16.78
N GLU A 63 53.63 17.21 18.04
CA GLU A 63 54.74 17.44 18.95
C GLU A 63 54.92 16.22 19.87
N GLU A 64 55.93 16.21 20.73
CA GLU A 64 56.05 15.20 21.78
C GLU A 64 55.01 15.47 22.88
N LEU A 65 54.02 14.59 22.98
CA LEU A 65 52.91 14.69 23.92
C LEU A 65 52.98 13.58 24.97
N GLN A 66 52.64 13.90 26.21
CA GLN A 66 52.58 12.95 27.31
C GLN A 66 51.20 12.91 27.94
N ASP A 67 50.85 11.77 28.56
CA ASP A 67 49.60 11.57 29.29
C ASP A 67 48.34 11.93 28.47
N VAL A 68 48.36 11.69 27.15
CA VAL A 68 47.27 12.05 26.25
C VAL A 68 46.05 11.20 26.60
N THR A 69 44.96 11.89 26.94
CA THR A 69 43.68 11.29 27.26
C THR A 69 42.60 11.97 26.43
N VAL A 70 41.83 11.17 25.70
CA VAL A 70 40.69 11.63 24.89
C VAL A 70 39.49 10.79 25.28
N ARG A 71 38.49 11.42 25.90
CA ARG A 71 37.29 10.75 26.39
C ARG A 71 36.05 11.34 25.72
N LEU A 72 35.23 10.47 25.15
CA LEU A 72 33.92 10.85 24.62
C LEU A 72 32.84 10.50 25.63
N ARG A 73 31.82 11.37 25.71
CA ARG A 73 30.59 11.16 26.47
C ARG A 73 29.42 11.51 25.58
N LEU A 74 28.67 10.50 25.18
CA LEU A 74 27.51 10.62 24.32
C LEU A 74 26.24 10.74 25.16
N TYR A 75 25.34 11.60 24.70
CA TYR A 75 24.08 11.90 25.36
C TYR A 75 22.93 11.84 24.36
N GLY A 76 21.81 11.27 24.81
CA GLY A 76 20.52 11.23 24.12
C GLY A 76 19.37 11.26 25.11
N SER A 77 18.14 11.13 24.63
CA SER A 77 16.93 11.06 25.45
C SER A 77 16.41 9.63 25.56
N LYS A 78 15.78 9.28 26.68
CA LYS A 78 15.05 8.02 26.85
C LYS A 78 13.55 8.28 27.01
N SER A 79 12.77 7.29 26.60
CA SER A 79 11.30 7.33 26.56
C SER A 79 10.61 7.45 27.93
N GLN A 80 11.26 7.08 29.04
CA GLN A 80 10.66 7.08 30.37
C GLN A 80 11.57 7.65 31.47
N GLY A 81 10.98 8.48 32.32
CA GLY A 81 11.68 9.25 33.34
C GLY A 81 12.47 10.40 32.70
N TYR A 82 12.76 11.45 33.45
CA TYR A 82 13.59 12.57 32.99
C TYR A 82 15.08 12.17 32.80
N LEU A 83 15.34 10.94 32.35
CA LEU A 83 16.64 10.32 32.25
C LEU A 83 17.16 10.43 30.81
N GLY A 84 18.42 10.85 30.67
CA GLY A 84 19.12 10.80 29.40
C GLY A 84 19.74 9.43 29.15
N TRP A 85 19.86 9.06 27.88
CA TRP A 85 20.78 8.01 27.47
C TRP A 85 22.21 8.53 27.57
N PHE A 86 23.11 7.71 28.11
CA PHE A 86 24.51 8.07 28.32
C PHE A 86 25.41 6.91 27.93
N ASN A 87 26.44 7.19 27.14
CA ASN A 87 27.51 6.26 26.83
C ASN A 87 28.86 6.99 26.92
N SER A 88 29.92 6.33 27.40
CA SER A 88 31.24 6.95 27.48
C SER A 88 32.34 5.94 27.31
N PHE A 89 33.38 6.33 26.57
CA PHE A 89 34.57 5.55 26.35
C PHE A 89 35.80 6.45 26.17
N TYR A 90 36.97 5.86 26.34
CA TYR A 90 38.25 6.51 26.09
C TYR A 90 38.76 6.09 24.72
N ALA A 91 39.06 7.08 23.87
CA ALA A 91 39.78 6.84 22.62
C ALA A 91 41.27 6.63 22.90
N LEU A 92 41.82 7.42 23.82
CA LEU A 92 43.14 7.26 24.39
C LEU A 92 43.05 7.55 25.90
N GLN A 93 43.86 6.86 26.70
CA GLN A 93 43.90 7.05 28.15
C GLN A 93 45.34 6.98 28.65
N ASN A 94 45.88 8.12 29.08
CA ASN A 94 47.25 8.28 29.58
C ASN A 94 48.30 7.68 28.63
N VAL A 95 48.20 8.00 27.34
CA VAL A 95 49.11 7.49 26.31
C VAL A 95 50.13 8.57 25.95
N ASP A 96 51.42 8.21 25.89
CA ASP A 96 52.47 9.08 25.37
C ASP A 96 52.52 8.95 23.85
N LEU A 97 52.53 10.08 23.14
CA LEU A 97 52.56 10.12 21.68
C LEU A 97 53.77 10.92 21.21
N SER A 98 54.65 10.25 20.46
CA SER A 98 55.78 10.91 19.79
C SER A 98 55.33 11.75 18.60
N HIS A 99 56.17 12.70 18.21
CA HIS A 99 55.91 13.55 17.05
C HIS A 99 55.67 12.72 15.78
N GLY A 100 54.58 13.02 15.07
CA GLY A 100 54.16 12.38 13.84
C GLY A 100 53.32 11.11 14.03
N VAL A 101 53.10 10.63 15.26
CA VAL A 101 52.27 9.46 15.52
C VAL A 101 50.80 9.77 15.23
N VAL A 102 50.12 8.83 14.57
CA VAL A 102 48.69 8.90 14.25
C VAL A 102 48.02 7.65 14.79
N GLU A 103 47.12 7.83 15.75
CA GLU A 103 46.22 6.80 16.26
C GLU A 103 44.86 6.95 15.58
N ASP A 104 44.43 5.92 14.85
CA ASP A 104 43.18 5.94 14.09
C ASP A 104 42.34 4.73 14.47
N GLN A 105 41.32 4.96 15.29
CA GLN A 105 40.56 3.91 15.96
C GLN A 105 39.06 3.99 15.67
N TYR A 106 38.40 2.83 15.74
CA TYR A 106 36.98 2.67 15.49
C TYR A 106 36.31 2.12 16.74
N PHE A 107 35.22 2.76 17.15
CA PHE A 107 34.47 2.44 18.36
C PHE A 107 33.03 2.12 17.99
N GLU A 108 32.58 0.93 18.37
CA GLU A 108 31.19 0.52 18.25
C GLU A 108 30.42 1.04 19.47
N VAL A 109 29.27 1.67 19.20
CA VAL A 109 28.39 2.23 20.23
C VAL A 109 27.00 1.66 20.02
N ASP A 110 26.58 0.82 20.96
CA ASP A 110 25.24 0.24 20.98
C ASP A 110 24.22 1.27 21.47
N ILE A 111 23.20 1.53 20.63
CA ILE A 111 22.08 2.39 20.96
C ILE A 111 20.96 1.46 21.43
N THR A 112 20.61 1.52 22.70
CA THR A 112 19.57 0.67 23.29
C THR A 112 18.18 0.98 22.71
N ASP A 113 17.26 0.04 22.83
CA ASP A 113 15.89 0.13 22.32
C ASP A 113 15.04 1.19 23.06
N ASP A 114 15.41 1.53 24.29
CA ASP A 114 14.76 2.53 25.13
C ASP A 114 15.14 4.00 24.83
N VAL A 115 16.06 4.22 23.87
CA VAL A 115 16.50 5.54 23.44
C VAL A 115 15.49 6.14 22.46
N ASP A 116 15.06 7.36 22.73
CA ASP A 116 14.15 8.07 21.85
C ASP A 116 14.86 8.52 20.57
N PRO A 117 14.17 8.48 19.42
CA PRO A 117 14.59 9.17 18.21
C PRO A 117 14.86 10.65 18.49
N GLY A 118 15.96 11.19 17.97
CA GLY A 118 16.39 12.55 18.28
C GLY A 118 17.88 12.78 18.10
N LEU A 119 18.34 13.93 18.59
CA LEU A 119 19.75 14.31 18.50
C LEU A 119 20.57 13.57 19.55
N VAL A 120 21.60 12.86 19.10
CA VAL A 120 22.71 12.42 19.96
C VAL A 120 23.84 13.44 19.85
N TYR A 121 24.32 13.93 20.99
CA TYR A 121 25.44 14.86 21.06
C TYR A 121 26.54 14.30 21.96
N SER A 122 27.76 14.80 21.78
CA SER A 122 28.91 14.45 22.62
C SER A 122 29.30 15.64 23.47
N GLN A 123 29.76 15.36 24.70
CA GLN A 123 30.66 16.21 25.46
C GLN A 123 32.01 15.51 25.57
N THR A 124 32.93 15.87 24.68
CA THR A 124 34.27 15.28 24.61
C THR A 124 35.22 16.09 25.45
N SER A 125 36.05 15.43 26.25
CA SER A 125 37.13 16.05 27.01
C SER A 125 38.47 15.48 26.57
N CYS A 126 39.44 16.34 26.29
CA CYS A 126 40.82 15.96 26.05
C CYS A 126 41.76 16.64 27.05
N SER A 127 42.78 15.90 27.49
CA SER A 127 43.88 16.44 28.29
C SER A 127 45.19 15.85 27.80
N TRP A 128 46.24 16.65 27.75
CA TRP A 128 47.57 16.21 27.36
C TRP A 128 48.61 17.11 28.00
N LYS A 129 49.86 16.65 28.02
CA LYS A 129 50.99 17.44 28.46
C LYS A 129 51.92 17.68 27.29
N VAL A 130 52.36 18.91 27.16
CA VAL A 130 53.33 19.27 26.13
C VAL A 130 54.63 19.75 26.76
N GLN A 131 55.76 19.27 26.24
CA GLN A 131 57.07 19.65 26.74
C GLN A 131 57.47 21.02 26.16
N ARG A 132 57.81 21.96 27.04
CA ARG A 132 58.24 23.33 26.69
C ARG A 132 59.55 23.64 27.40
N GLY A 133 60.67 23.39 26.73
CA GLY A 133 61.99 23.49 27.35
C GLY A 133 62.12 22.51 28.52
N SER A 134 62.36 23.01 29.73
CA SER A 134 62.45 22.20 30.97
C SER A 134 61.10 22.03 31.70
N SER A 135 60.05 22.70 31.25
CA SER A 135 58.74 22.71 31.92
C SER A 135 57.72 21.87 31.16
N ARG A 136 56.86 21.16 31.90
CA ARG A 136 55.69 20.47 31.37
C ARG A 136 54.47 21.36 31.57
N GLN A 137 53.71 21.57 30.51
CA GLN A 137 52.46 22.33 30.57
C GLN A 137 51.30 21.37 30.37
N ASP A 138 50.38 21.38 31.34
CA ASP A 138 49.12 20.63 31.28
C ASP A 138 48.14 21.41 30.41
N GLN A 139 47.55 20.73 29.44
CA GLN A 139 46.52 21.26 28.57
C GLN A 139 45.22 20.47 28.76
N LEU A 140 44.10 21.19 28.68
CA LEU A 140 42.76 20.64 28.77
C LEU A 140 41.89 21.35 27.75
N ASN A 141 41.05 20.60 27.05
CA ASN A 141 39.97 21.18 26.27
C ASN A 141 38.71 20.31 26.31
N ASP A 142 37.56 20.96 26.28
CA ASP A 142 36.25 20.31 26.20
C ASP A 142 35.51 20.78 24.95
N GLY A 143 34.80 19.87 24.29
CA GLY A 143 34.02 20.12 23.09
C GLY A 143 32.61 19.55 23.20
N VAL A 144 31.61 20.35 22.81
CA VAL A 144 30.22 19.88 22.69
C VAL A 144 29.81 19.96 21.22
N PHE A 145 29.40 18.82 20.65
CA PHE A 145 29.06 18.74 19.23
C PHE A 145 28.03 17.66 18.92
N ARG A 146 27.38 17.79 17.77
CA ARG A 146 26.35 16.87 17.29
C ARG A 146 27.01 15.62 16.71
N VAL A 147 26.57 14.43 17.13
CA VAL A 147 27.16 13.16 16.69
C VAL A 147 26.32 12.57 15.56
N THR A 148 25.10 12.14 15.88
CA THR A 148 24.17 11.53 14.92
C THR A 148 22.73 11.95 15.23
N TYR A 149 21.84 11.72 14.28
CA TYR A 149 20.40 11.84 14.50
C TYR A 149 19.75 10.46 14.47
N LEU A 150 19.15 10.06 15.59
CA LEU A 150 18.40 8.81 15.70
C LEU A 150 17.05 8.96 15.01
N ARG A 151 16.83 8.13 14.00
CA ARG A 151 15.59 8.08 13.24
C ARG A 151 14.55 7.20 13.90
N ASN A 152 13.29 7.47 13.60
CA ASN A 152 12.16 6.73 14.15
C ASN A 152 11.70 5.66 13.15
N LYS A 153 12.29 4.46 13.23
CA LYS A 153 11.94 3.34 12.36
C LYS A 153 10.45 2.96 12.43
N PRO A 154 9.83 2.82 13.62
CA PRO A 154 8.38 2.59 13.71
C PRO A 154 7.53 3.64 12.99
N TYR A 155 7.91 4.91 13.07
CA TYR A 155 7.20 5.99 12.36
C TYR A 155 7.36 5.91 10.84
N GLU A 156 8.56 5.59 10.36
CA GLU A 156 8.85 5.39 8.94
C GLU A 156 8.05 4.21 8.37
N ASP A 157 8.03 3.08 9.08
CA ASP A 157 7.26 1.89 8.70
C ASP A 157 5.74 2.19 8.69
N LEU A 158 5.27 2.98 9.66
CA LEU A 158 3.88 3.44 9.71
C LEU A 158 3.54 4.33 8.50
N GLN A 159 4.45 5.23 8.11
CA GLN A 159 4.25 6.11 6.95
C GLN A 159 4.17 5.31 5.64
N VAL A 160 5.00 4.27 5.49
CA VAL A 160 4.91 3.34 4.35
C VAL A 160 3.56 2.63 4.33
N THR A 161 3.15 2.07 5.47
CA THR A 161 1.86 1.37 5.61
C THR A 161 0.68 2.28 5.30
N TYR A 162 0.71 3.52 5.80
CA TYR A 162 -0.31 4.52 5.53
C TYR A 162 -0.44 4.82 4.03
N ASN A 163 0.69 5.03 3.34
CA ASN A 163 0.69 5.31 1.91
C ASN A 163 0.15 4.14 1.08
N GLN A 164 0.45 2.90 1.48
CA GLN A 164 -0.12 1.70 0.86
C GLN A 164 -1.64 1.64 1.05
N LEU A 165 -2.12 1.85 2.28
CA LEU A 165 -3.56 1.87 2.57
C LEU A 165 -4.30 2.97 1.80
N LEU A 166 -3.68 4.15 1.64
CA LEU A 166 -4.24 5.24 0.84
C LEU A 166 -4.35 4.85 -0.64
N ALA A 167 -3.36 4.16 -1.20
CA ALA A 167 -3.42 3.66 -2.57
C ALA A 167 -4.53 2.62 -2.76
N ASP A 168 -4.66 1.68 -1.82
CA ASP A 168 -5.72 0.65 -1.84
C ASP A 168 -7.11 1.28 -1.74
N TYR A 169 -7.28 2.26 -0.85
CA TYR A 169 -8.52 3.03 -0.73
C TYR A 169 -8.90 3.71 -2.05
N ASN A 170 -7.95 4.37 -2.71
CA ASN A 170 -8.19 5.04 -3.99
C ASN A 170 -8.59 4.04 -5.09
N SER A 171 -7.93 2.87 -5.14
CA SER A 171 -8.28 1.80 -6.08
C SER A 171 -9.70 1.25 -5.85
N LEU A 172 -10.07 1.07 -4.57
CA LEU A 172 -11.41 0.63 -4.20
C LEU A 172 -12.47 1.69 -4.58
N LEU A 173 -12.17 2.97 -4.34
CA LEU A 173 -13.05 4.08 -4.72
C LEU A 173 -13.29 4.13 -6.24
N SER A 174 -12.23 3.96 -7.05
CA SER A 174 -12.38 3.86 -8.51
C SER A 174 -13.23 2.66 -8.93
N SER A 175 -13.03 1.50 -8.28
CA SER A 175 -13.82 0.29 -8.56
C SER A 175 -15.30 0.48 -8.21
N TYR A 176 -15.59 1.14 -7.10
CA TYR A 176 -16.93 1.51 -6.69
C TYR A 176 -17.60 2.45 -7.70
N ASN A 177 -16.91 3.50 -8.14
CA ASN A 177 -17.45 4.44 -9.13
C ASN A 177 -17.76 3.77 -10.48
N ASN A 178 -16.90 2.84 -10.92
CA ASN A 178 -17.15 2.03 -12.10
C ASN A 178 -18.37 1.12 -11.92
N LEU A 179 -18.52 0.49 -10.74
CA LEU A 179 -19.68 -0.33 -10.43
C LEU A 179 -20.98 0.49 -10.43
N GLN A 180 -20.95 1.70 -9.87
CA GLN A 180 -22.09 2.62 -9.89
C GLN A 180 -22.50 2.97 -11.32
N THR A 181 -21.53 3.30 -12.18
CA THR A 181 -21.81 3.61 -13.60
C THR A 181 -22.40 2.40 -14.33
N ASN A 182 -21.88 1.20 -14.08
CA ASN A 182 -22.42 -0.03 -14.67
C ASN A 182 -23.85 -0.32 -14.19
N TYR A 183 -24.12 -0.08 -12.91
CA TYR A 183 -25.46 -0.21 -12.34
C TYR A 183 -26.45 0.75 -13.00
N ASP A 184 -26.07 2.03 -13.14
CA ASP A 184 -26.93 3.05 -13.77
C ASP A 184 -27.22 2.69 -15.25
N SER A 185 -26.22 2.20 -15.98
CA SER A 185 -26.39 1.71 -17.35
C SER A 185 -27.32 0.49 -17.44
N LEU A 186 -27.18 -0.47 -16.52
CA LEU A 186 -28.04 -1.65 -16.48
C LEU A 186 -29.48 -1.26 -16.14
N ASN A 187 -29.67 -0.36 -15.18
CA ASN A 187 -30.97 0.14 -14.79
C ASN A 187 -31.67 0.85 -15.96
N SER A 188 -30.94 1.68 -16.73
CA SER A 188 -31.46 2.29 -17.95
C SER A 188 -31.88 1.23 -18.98
N THR A 189 -31.03 0.23 -19.23
CA THR A 189 -31.33 -0.87 -20.16
C THR A 189 -32.58 -1.65 -19.76
N TYR A 190 -32.72 -1.93 -18.46
CA TYR A 190 -33.91 -2.60 -17.90
C TYR A 190 -35.18 -1.79 -18.18
N HIS A 191 -35.16 -0.47 -17.94
CA HIS A 191 -36.31 0.39 -18.20
C HIS A 191 -36.66 0.46 -19.70
N THR A 192 -35.67 0.50 -20.59
CA THR A 192 -35.90 0.42 -22.04
C THR A 192 -36.56 -0.91 -22.42
N LEU A 193 -36.02 -2.03 -21.95
CA LEU A 193 -36.59 -3.36 -22.24
C LEU A 193 -38.02 -3.50 -21.72
N LEU A 194 -38.30 -2.97 -20.52
CA LEU A 194 -39.65 -2.95 -19.96
C LEU A 194 -40.61 -2.13 -20.83
N SER A 195 -40.15 -0.98 -21.33
CA SER A 195 -40.92 -0.12 -22.24
C SER A 195 -41.20 -0.82 -23.57
N ASP A 196 -40.23 -1.55 -24.14
CA ASP A 196 -40.37 -2.27 -25.41
C ASP A 196 -41.23 -3.53 -25.28
N HIS A 197 -41.22 -4.18 -24.12
CA HIS A 197 -42.02 -5.40 -23.88
C HIS A 197 -43.52 -5.12 -23.84
N SER A 198 -43.94 -3.98 -23.27
CA SER A 198 -45.34 -3.59 -23.14
C SER A 198 -46.12 -3.55 -24.48
N PRO A 199 -45.67 -2.83 -25.53
CA PRO A 199 -46.34 -2.82 -26.82
C PRO A 199 -46.26 -4.17 -27.52
N LEU A 200 -45.16 -4.93 -27.35
CA LEU A 200 -45.05 -6.26 -27.92
C LEU A 200 -46.10 -7.21 -27.30
N GLN A 201 -46.29 -7.16 -25.99
CA GLN A 201 -47.32 -7.92 -25.29
C GLN A 201 -48.73 -7.53 -25.75
N ALA A 202 -48.98 -6.23 -25.95
CA ALA A 202 -50.26 -5.76 -26.51
C ALA A 202 -50.50 -6.31 -27.92
N SER A 203 -49.48 -6.24 -28.80
CA SER A 203 -49.57 -6.75 -30.18
C SER A 203 -49.80 -8.27 -30.24
N PHE A 204 -49.15 -9.02 -29.34
CA PHE A 204 -49.35 -10.46 -29.20
C PHE A 204 -50.78 -10.79 -28.78
N ASN A 205 -51.31 -10.08 -27.79
CA ASN A 205 -52.69 -10.26 -27.34
C ASN A 205 -53.71 -9.91 -28.44
N GLU A 206 -53.46 -8.86 -29.22
CA GLU A 206 -54.30 -8.50 -30.38
C GLU A 206 -54.28 -9.60 -31.45
N LEU A 207 -53.08 -10.09 -31.81
CA LEU A 207 -52.94 -11.16 -32.79
C LEU A 207 -53.62 -12.46 -32.33
N LYS A 208 -53.47 -12.81 -31.06
CA LYS A 208 -54.14 -13.96 -30.44
C LYS A 208 -55.66 -13.84 -30.55
N SER A 209 -56.21 -12.68 -30.20
CA SER A 209 -57.65 -12.40 -30.30
C SER A 209 -58.17 -12.52 -31.74
N LYS A 210 -57.43 -11.97 -32.72
CA LYS A 210 -57.76 -12.10 -34.16
C LYS A 210 -57.75 -13.56 -34.64
N TYR A 211 -56.77 -14.35 -34.19
CA TYR A 211 -56.65 -15.76 -34.56
C TYR A 211 -57.81 -16.59 -33.99
N GLU A 212 -58.15 -16.40 -32.71
CA GLU A 212 -59.29 -17.05 -32.06
C GLU A 212 -60.61 -16.72 -32.77
N PHE A 213 -60.85 -15.43 -33.07
CA PHE A 213 -62.03 -14.99 -33.82
C PHE A 213 -62.13 -15.60 -35.23
N GLY A 214 -61.01 -15.64 -35.97
CA GLY A 214 -60.96 -16.27 -37.30
C GLY A 214 -61.27 -17.77 -37.26
N GLY A 215 -60.79 -18.48 -36.24
CA GLY A 215 -61.12 -19.88 -36.00
C GLY A 215 -62.61 -20.10 -35.73
N GLU A 216 -63.22 -19.25 -34.90
CA GLU A 216 -64.66 -19.29 -34.64
C GLU A 216 -65.50 -19.03 -35.90
N MET A 217 -65.12 -18.04 -36.72
CA MET A 217 -65.74 -17.76 -38.01
C MET A 217 -65.67 -18.95 -38.98
N ALA A 218 -64.50 -19.58 -39.10
CA ALA A 218 -64.33 -20.76 -39.96
C ALA A 218 -65.22 -21.93 -39.50
N ASN A 219 -65.31 -22.15 -38.19
CA ASN A 219 -66.20 -23.16 -37.61
C ASN A 219 -67.68 -22.84 -37.89
N ALA A 220 -68.09 -21.57 -37.77
CA ALA A 220 -69.46 -21.14 -38.07
C ALA A 220 -69.81 -21.32 -39.56
N LEU A 221 -68.90 -20.98 -40.48
CA LEU A 221 -69.08 -21.21 -41.92
C LEU A 221 -69.21 -22.71 -42.23
N ASN A 222 -68.36 -23.56 -41.66
CA ASN A 222 -68.46 -25.00 -41.83
C ASN A 222 -69.80 -25.55 -41.33
N LEU A 223 -70.28 -25.08 -40.17
CA LEU A 223 -71.59 -25.46 -39.65
C LEU A 223 -72.73 -25.01 -40.56
N MET A 224 -72.64 -23.79 -41.11
CA MET A 224 -73.60 -23.27 -42.08
C MET A 224 -73.62 -24.09 -43.37
N TYR A 225 -72.46 -24.48 -43.91
CA TYR A 225 -72.38 -25.36 -45.09
C TYR A 225 -73.07 -26.69 -44.84
N VAL A 226 -72.79 -27.36 -43.71
CA VAL A 226 -73.46 -28.60 -43.31
C VAL A 226 -74.97 -28.40 -43.16
N PHE A 227 -75.42 -27.26 -42.61
CA PHE A 227 -76.84 -26.94 -42.48
C PHE A 227 -77.53 -26.74 -43.83
N ILE A 228 -76.89 -26.07 -44.79
CA ILE A 228 -77.42 -25.88 -46.15
C ILE A 228 -77.55 -27.24 -46.85
N GLU A 229 -76.50 -28.07 -46.83
CA GLU A 229 -76.52 -29.40 -47.44
C GLU A 229 -77.65 -30.27 -46.88
N THR A 230 -77.80 -30.32 -45.55
CA THR A 230 -78.85 -31.10 -44.90
C THR A 230 -80.25 -30.56 -45.21
N THR A 231 -80.43 -29.24 -45.30
CA THR A 231 -81.70 -28.60 -45.67
C THR A 231 -82.09 -28.91 -47.12
N VAL A 232 -81.12 -28.91 -48.05
CA VAL A 232 -81.35 -29.28 -49.46
C VAL A 232 -81.77 -30.74 -49.56
N ILE A 233 -81.05 -31.64 -48.88
CA ILE A 233 -81.39 -33.07 -48.82
C ILE A 233 -82.81 -33.25 -48.26
N PHE A 234 -83.12 -32.62 -47.13
CA PHE A 234 -84.42 -32.68 -46.49
C PHE A 234 -85.55 -32.19 -47.40
N SER A 235 -85.35 -31.04 -48.06
CA SER A 235 -86.30 -30.46 -49.03
C SER A 235 -86.55 -31.41 -50.20
N ALA A 236 -85.49 -31.99 -50.76
CA ALA A 236 -85.58 -32.97 -51.85
C ALA A 236 -86.34 -34.23 -51.41
N THR A 237 -86.03 -34.80 -50.23
CA THR A 237 -86.77 -35.95 -49.69
C THR A 237 -88.24 -35.63 -49.43
N THR A 238 -88.55 -34.43 -48.93
CA THR A 238 -89.92 -33.98 -48.68
C THR A 238 -90.71 -33.86 -49.97
N ILE A 239 -90.14 -33.21 -50.99
CA ILE A 239 -90.75 -33.11 -52.33
C ILE A 239 -90.94 -34.51 -52.95
N TYR A 240 -89.92 -35.38 -52.87
CA TYR A 240 -90.02 -36.77 -53.33
C TYR A 240 -91.18 -37.51 -52.67
N PHE A 241 -91.34 -37.39 -51.35
CA PHE A 241 -92.44 -38.00 -50.61
C PHE A 241 -93.81 -37.44 -51.02
N LEU A 242 -93.92 -36.12 -51.24
CA LEU A 242 -95.15 -35.49 -51.71
C LEU A 242 -95.53 -35.94 -53.12
N LEU A 243 -94.56 -36.02 -54.04
CA LEU A 243 -94.77 -36.54 -55.39
C LEU A 243 -95.13 -38.03 -55.37
N ARG A 244 -94.51 -38.84 -54.49
CA ARG A 244 -94.88 -40.25 -54.28
C ARG A 244 -96.32 -40.38 -53.77
N LYS A 245 -96.74 -39.54 -52.81
CA LYS A 245 -98.11 -39.53 -52.27
C LYS A 245 -99.15 -39.12 -53.34
N GLN A 246 -98.81 -38.19 -54.23
CA GLN A 246 -99.68 -37.81 -55.36
C GLN A 246 -99.81 -38.92 -56.42
N LYS A 247 -98.72 -39.65 -56.72
CA LYS A 247 -98.80 -40.84 -57.60
C LYS A 247 -99.67 -41.94 -57.01
N LEU A 248 -99.58 -42.17 -55.70
CA LEU A 248 -100.41 -43.15 -55.00
C LEU A 248 -101.91 -42.77 -54.99
N LYS A 249 -102.25 -41.47 -54.93
CA LYS A 249 -103.65 -41.00 -55.04
C LYS A 249 -104.26 -41.08 -56.44
N LYS A 250 -103.45 -41.20 -57.50
CA LYS A 250 -103.96 -41.37 -58.88
C LYS A 250 -104.19 -42.84 -59.29
N GLN A 251 -103.96 -43.79 -58.37
CA GLN A 251 -104.15 -45.24 -58.60
C GLN A 251 -105.23 -45.89 -57.70
N THR A 252 -106.06 -45.07 -57.05
CA THR A 252 -107.32 -45.47 -56.37
C THR A 252 -108.46 -44.68 -56.97
#